data_AF-A0A914L5X1-F1
#
_entry.id   AF-A0A914L5X1-F1
#
_cell.length_a   1.000
_cell.length_b   1.000
_cell.length_c   1.000
_cell.angle_alpha   90.00
_cell.angle_beta   90.00
_cell.angle_gamma   90.00
#
_symmetry.space_group_name_H-M   'P 1'
#
loop_
_entity.id
_entity.type
_entity.pdbx_description
1 polymer ?
#
loop_
_entity_poly.entity_id
_entity_poly.type
_entity_poly.pdbx_seq_one_letter_code
_entity_poly.pdbx_strand_id
1 'polypeptide(L)'
;MTDLAEENVEEEEQPLNDEELIKGHCVELFSTRDFVMEPQVITTLLAFFQAGGQPEKVIELLSNNYNGLGQYANLFGCWLSDLEMDGGFIETINNEHEIVASSSSNSVLLMGADVQQQIERCPSVRDCFEQTISQMIKKQFSPDAADKIFENDDGTEGIDWLPELICHRSWRRLIYELAEHFPNCLMLNFAVKLISDAGFQHEISNVNTAAQQLDIFSRVFLSTLEQLLEEWKNCLGDCQVLAYRRHFAELKRVACHSEQTFMYTQMLLNNVGWK
;
A
#
# COMPACT_ATOMS: atom_id res chain seq x y z
N MET A 1 18.76 -57.76 51.26
CA MET A 1 18.76 -56.30 51.03
C MET A 1 18.35 -56.16 49.58
N THR A 2 17.04 -56.05 49.36
CA THR A 2 16.38 -56.07 48.06
C THR A 2 16.13 -54.63 47.67
N ASP A 3 16.82 -54.17 46.62
CA ASP A 3 16.60 -52.86 46.01
C ASP A 3 15.26 -52.87 45.27
N LEU A 4 14.46 -51.85 45.57
CA LEU A 4 13.24 -51.48 44.88
C LEU A 4 13.63 -50.69 43.63
N ALA A 5 13.43 -51.27 42.45
CA ALA A 5 13.45 -50.52 41.20
C ALA A 5 12.08 -49.88 41.00
N GLU A 6 11.99 -48.58 41.24
CA GLU A 6 10.91 -47.72 40.73
C GLU A 6 11.11 -47.58 39.21
N GLU A 7 10.20 -48.15 38.42
CA GLU A 7 10.08 -47.85 37.00
C GLU A 7 9.50 -46.44 36.86
N ASN A 8 10.36 -45.47 36.56
CA ASN A 8 9.96 -44.19 35.99
C ASN A 8 9.43 -44.47 34.57
N VAL A 9 8.13 -44.30 34.39
CA VAL A 9 7.51 -44.15 33.07
C VAL A 9 7.85 -42.75 32.59
N GLU A 10 8.91 -42.62 31.80
CA GLU A 10 9.18 -41.40 31.03
C GLU A 10 8.10 -41.31 29.93
N GLU A 11 7.19 -40.33 30.05
CA GLU A 11 6.30 -39.91 28.97
C GLU A 11 7.17 -39.34 27.84
N GLU A 12 7.49 -40.18 26.85
CA GLU A 12 8.11 -39.74 25.60
C GLU A 12 7.10 -38.85 24.84
N GLU A 13 7.30 -37.53 24.90
CA GLU A 13 6.69 -36.58 23.97
C GLU A 13 7.09 -36.96 22.53
N GLN A 14 6.14 -37.56 21.80
CA GLN A 14 6.32 -37.89 20.39
C GLN A 14 6.48 -36.59 19.57
N PRO A 15 7.45 -36.53 18.63
CA PRO A 15 7.62 -35.36 17.78
C PRO A 15 6.37 -35.18 16.92
N LEU A 16 5.74 -34.02 17.04
CA LEU A 16 4.57 -33.62 16.25
C LEU A 16 4.89 -33.79 14.76
N ASN A 17 4.11 -34.60 14.05
CA ASN A 17 4.37 -34.94 12.66
C ASN A 17 4.20 -33.68 11.77
N ASP A 18 5.20 -33.31 10.98
CA ASP A 18 5.21 -32.07 10.17
C ASP A 18 3.94 -31.95 9.29
N GLU A 19 3.41 -33.07 8.81
CA GLU A 19 2.16 -33.13 8.04
C GLU A 19 0.93 -32.67 8.83
N GLU A 20 0.86 -32.96 10.13
CA GLU A 20 -0.25 -32.57 10.99
C GLU A 20 -0.21 -31.07 11.32
N LEU A 21 1.00 -30.51 11.45
CA LEU A 21 1.20 -29.08 11.61
C LEU A 21 0.78 -28.30 10.35
N ILE A 22 1.14 -28.80 9.16
CA ILE A 22 0.72 -28.22 7.87
C ILE A 22 -0.80 -28.25 7.74
N LYS A 23 -1.44 -29.37 8.08
CA LYS A 23 -2.91 -29.48 8.07
C LYS A 23 -3.58 -28.50 9.03
N GLY A 24 -3.06 -28.39 10.26
CA GLY A 24 -3.57 -27.45 11.26
C GLY A 24 -3.51 -26.01 10.76
N HIS A 25 -2.36 -25.60 10.21
CA HIS A 25 -2.16 -24.26 9.66
C HIS A 25 -3.10 -23.97 8.48
N CYS A 26 -3.24 -24.90 7.54
CA CYS A 26 -4.16 -24.73 6.40
C CYS A 26 -5.63 -24.60 6.85
N VAL A 27 -6.05 -25.37 7.86
CA VAL A 27 -7.41 -25.29 8.42
C VAL A 27 -7.67 -23.94 9.08
N GLU A 28 -6.68 -23.39 9.79
CA GLU A 28 -6.77 -22.04 10.34
C GLU A 28 -6.96 -21.00 9.23
N LEU A 29 -6.16 -21.08 8.16
CA LEU A 29 -6.29 -20.20 7.00
C LEU A 29 -7.66 -20.32 6.31
N PHE A 30 -8.15 -21.53 6.03
CA PHE A 30 -9.48 -21.72 5.44
C PHE A 30 -10.63 -21.26 6.34
N SER A 31 -10.38 -21.13 7.64
CA SER A 31 -11.34 -20.60 8.61
C SER A 31 -11.38 -19.07 8.65
N THR A 32 -10.38 -18.41 8.07
CA THR A 32 -10.41 -16.96 7.95
C THR A 32 -11.48 -16.51 6.96
N ARG A 33 -12.07 -15.34 7.26
CA ARG A 33 -13.14 -14.76 6.47
C ARG A 33 -12.66 -14.43 5.06
N ASP A 34 -13.46 -14.81 4.06
CA ASP A 34 -13.22 -14.49 2.65
C ASP A 34 -11.88 -15.02 2.08
N PHE A 35 -11.24 -16.01 2.74
CA PHE A 35 -9.97 -16.61 2.28
C PHE A 35 -10.00 -17.16 0.85
N VAL A 36 -11.19 -17.54 0.36
CA VAL A 36 -11.43 -17.96 -1.04
C VAL A 36 -10.93 -16.93 -2.07
N MET A 37 -10.86 -15.66 -1.67
CA MET A 37 -10.48 -14.54 -2.53
C MET A 37 -8.99 -14.20 -2.47
N GLU A 38 -8.23 -14.82 -1.56
CA GLU A 38 -6.80 -14.57 -1.40
C GLU A 38 -5.99 -15.25 -2.52
N PRO A 39 -4.91 -14.63 -3.02
CA PRO A 39 -4.12 -15.16 -4.13
C PRO A 39 -3.49 -16.52 -3.79
N GLN A 40 -3.13 -16.76 -2.52
CA GLN A 40 -2.54 -18.02 -2.07
C GLN A 40 -3.55 -19.17 -1.88
N VAL A 41 -4.85 -18.97 -2.10
CA VAL A 41 -5.84 -20.03 -1.80
C VAL A 41 -5.53 -21.35 -2.52
N ILE A 42 -5.07 -21.28 -3.77
CA ILE A 42 -4.74 -22.47 -4.57
C ILE A 42 -3.48 -23.17 -4.04
N THR A 43 -2.45 -22.41 -3.66
CA THR A 43 -1.21 -23.00 -3.13
C THR A 43 -1.47 -23.66 -1.77
N THR A 44 -2.26 -23.02 -0.90
CA THR A 44 -2.68 -23.60 0.38
C THR A 44 -3.55 -24.86 0.19
N LEU A 45 -4.46 -24.87 -0.79
CA LEU A 45 -5.26 -26.05 -1.14
C LEU A 45 -4.36 -27.23 -1.56
N LEU A 46 -3.37 -26.98 -2.42
CA LEU A 46 -2.44 -28.01 -2.87
C LEU A 46 -1.61 -28.57 -1.71
N ALA A 47 -1.10 -27.71 -0.83
CA ALA A 47 -0.36 -28.12 0.36
C ALA A 47 -1.23 -28.98 1.31
N PHE A 48 -2.49 -28.60 1.51
CA PHE A 48 -3.42 -29.35 2.34
C PHE A 48 -3.73 -30.75 1.78
N PHE A 49 -3.90 -30.87 0.46
CA PHE A 49 -4.13 -32.18 -0.17
C PHE A 49 -2.88 -33.05 -0.16
N GLN A 50 -1.69 -32.46 -0.32
CA GLN A 50 -0.41 -33.18 -0.22
C GLN A 50 -0.18 -33.75 1.19
N ALA A 51 -0.63 -33.05 2.24
CA ALA A 51 -0.57 -33.53 3.63
C ALA A 51 -1.70 -34.53 4.00
N GLY A 52 -2.50 -34.98 3.03
CA GLY A 52 -3.58 -35.95 3.24
C GLY A 52 -4.86 -35.38 3.84
N GLY A 53 -5.11 -34.07 3.68
CA GLY A 53 -6.33 -33.41 4.13
C GLY A 53 -7.58 -33.80 3.32
N GLN A 54 -8.74 -33.82 3.99
CA GLN A 54 -10.02 -34.21 3.36
C GLN A 54 -10.63 -33.04 2.57
N PRO A 55 -10.97 -33.22 1.27
CA PRO A 55 -11.51 -32.15 0.44
C PRO A 55 -12.88 -31.64 0.90
N GLU A 56 -13.73 -32.50 1.46
CA GLU A 56 -15.04 -32.12 1.98
C GLU A 56 -14.92 -31.06 3.08
N LYS A 57 -13.89 -31.19 3.93
CA LYS A 57 -13.68 -30.27 5.03
C LYS A 57 -13.29 -28.88 4.54
N VAL A 58 -12.47 -28.79 3.50
CA VAL A 58 -12.08 -27.51 2.93
C VAL A 58 -13.25 -26.83 2.25
N ILE A 59 -14.05 -27.57 1.50
CA ILE A 59 -15.26 -27.04 0.87
C ILE A 59 -16.19 -26.47 1.93
N GLU A 60 -16.43 -27.18 3.03
CA GLU A 60 -17.24 -26.70 4.15
C GLU A 60 -16.67 -25.41 4.76
N LEU A 61 -15.38 -25.39 5.09
CA LEU A 61 -14.73 -24.22 5.72
C LEU A 61 -14.74 -22.99 4.80
N LEU A 62 -14.37 -23.15 3.53
CA LEU A 62 -14.36 -22.07 2.56
C LEU A 62 -15.76 -21.54 2.27
N SER A 63 -16.75 -22.44 2.13
CA SER A 63 -18.13 -22.05 1.81
C SER A 63 -18.79 -21.34 3.00
N ASN A 64 -18.55 -21.81 4.23
CA ASN A 64 -19.15 -21.23 5.42
C ASN A 64 -18.54 -19.87 5.80
N ASN A 65 -17.27 -19.62 5.44
CA ASN A 65 -16.57 -18.37 5.76
C ASN A 65 -16.54 -17.36 4.60
N TYR A 66 -17.16 -17.67 3.47
CA TYR A 66 -17.30 -16.76 2.35
C TYR A 66 -18.48 -15.81 2.55
N ASN A 67 -18.17 -14.52 2.70
CA ASN A 67 -19.11 -13.42 2.81
C ASN A 67 -19.06 -12.47 1.59
N GLY A 68 -18.10 -12.60 0.68
CA GLY A 68 -18.05 -11.85 -0.57
C GLY A 68 -17.92 -10.34 -0.40
N LEU A 69 -17.29 -9.86 0.68
CA LEU A 69 -17.23 -8.42 0.99
C LEU A 69 -16.61 -7.59 -0.15
N GLY A 70 -15.55 -8.09 -0.78
CA GLY A 70 -14.92 -7.43 -1.91
C GLY A 70 -15.87 -7.28 -3.11
N GLN A 71 -16.63 -8.33 -3.42
CA GLN A 71 -17.64 -8.27 -4.48
C GLN A 71 -18.78 -7.31 -4.15
N TYR A 72 -19.23 -7.25 -2.88
CA TYR A 72 -20.25 -6.29 -2.47
C TYR A 72 -19.76 -4.84 -2.62
N ALA A 73 -18.53 -4.55 -2.22
CA ALA A 73 -17.94 -3.22 -2.39
C ALA A 73 -17.92 -2.79 -3.87
N ASN A 74 -17.52 -3.71 -4.75
CA ASN A 74 -17.55 -3.49 -6.20
C ASN A 74 -18.97 -3.21 -6.72
N LEU A 75 -19.97 -3.97 -6.26
CA LEU A 75 -21.36 -3.76 -6.64
C LEU A 75 -21.89 -2.40 -6.17
N PHE A 76 -21.58 -2.00 -4.93
CA PHE A 76 -21.92 -0.67 -4.43
C PHE A 76 -21.24 0.43 -5.27
N GLY A 77 -20.01 0.22 -5.70
CA GLY A 77 -19.31 1.14 -6.60
C GLY A 77 -20.01 1.34 -7.93
N CYS A 78 -20.47 0.26 -8.56
CA CYS A 78 -21.29 0.34 -9.77
C CYS A 78 -22.58 1.13 -9.55
N TRP A 79 -23.32 0.80 -8.49
CA TRP A 79 -24.60 1.47 -8.21
C TRP A 79 -24.41 2.96 -7.92
N LEU A 80 -23.38 3.32 -7.17
CA LEU A 80 -23.06 4.73 -6.94
C LEU A 80 -22.68 5.43 -8.24
N SER A 81 -21.93 4.75 -9.12
CA SER A 81 -21.57 5.31 -10.42
C SER A 81 -22.79 5.52 -11.30
N ASP A 82 -23.77 4.60 -11.29
CA ASP A 82 -25.01 4.77 -12.05
C ASP A 82 -25.82 5.97 -11.55
N LEU A 83 -25.95 6.09 -10.23
CA LEU A 83 -26.69 7.19 -9.60
C LEU A 83 -26.05 8.57 -9.83
N GLU A 84 -24.71 8.66 -9.82
CA GLU A 84 -24.02 9.93 -10.10
C GLU A 84 -24.09 10.32 -11.58
N MET A 85 -24.01 9.35 -12.50
CA MET A 85 -24.14 9.60 -13.93
C MET A 85 -25.56 10.04 -14.33
N ASP A 86 -26.58 9.56 -13.64
CA ASP A 86 -27.96 10.05 -13.78
C ASP A 86 -28.14 11.49 -13.23
N GLY A 87 -27.29 11.93 -12.30
CA GLY A 87 -27.29 13.28 -11.74
C GLY A 87 -26.82 14.37 -12.72
N GLY A 88 -25.93 14.04 -13.66
CA GLY A 88 -25.49 14.94 -14.74
C GLY A 88 -26.61 15.29 -15.73
N PHE A 89 -27.68 14.48 -15.78
CA PHE A 89 -28.89 14.78 -16.54
C PHE A 89 -29.64 15.99 -15.97
N ILE A 90 -29.53 16.26 -14.66
CA ILE A 90 -30.28 17.34 -13.99
C ILE A 90 -29.66 18.72 -14.25
N GLU A 91 -28.33 18.83 -14.33
CA GLU A 91 -27.68 20.13 -14.61
C GLU A 91 -27.89 20.61 -16.06
N THR A 92 -28.11 19.70 -17.00
CA THR A 92 -28.29 20.04 -18.41
C THR A 92 -29.72 20.50 -18.76
N ILE A 93 -30.71 20.19 -17.92
CA ILE A 93 -32.13 20.54 -18.16
C ILE A 93 -32.39 22.07 -18.06
N ASN A 94 -31.49 22.84 -17.46
CA ASN A 94 -31.65 24.30 -17.36
C ASN A 94 -31.29 25.06 -18.65
N ASN A 95 -30.71 24.41 -19.67
CA ASN A 95 -30.42 25.02 -20.97
C ASN A 95 -31.11 24.25 -22.11
N GLU A 96 -32.32 24.72 -22.46
CA GLU A 96 -33.03 24.59 -23.74
C GLU A 96 -33.28 23.19 -24.38
N HIS A 97 -34.56 22.78 -24.33
CA HIS A 97 -35.37 22.32 -25.47
C HIS A 97 -34.82 21.20 -26.41
N GLU A 98 -34.92 19.93 -26.01
CA GLU A 98 -35.53 18.85 -26.81
C GLU A 98 -35.52 17.52 -26.04
N ILE A 99 -36.70 16.93 -25.85
CA ILE A 99 -36.85 15.61 -25.24
C ILE A 99 -36.50 14.56 -26.31
N VAL A 100 -35.24 14.13 -26.32
CA VAL A 100 -34.90 12.79 -26.83
C VAL A 100 -34.57 11.95 -25.61
N ALA A 101 -35.60 11.32 -25.06
CA ALA A 101 -35.44 10.28 -24.06
C ALA A 101 -34.78 9.06 -24.72
N SER A 102 -33.45 9.06 -24.84
CA SER A 102 -32.69 7.83 -24.98
C SER A 102 -32.64 7.17 -23.60
N SER A 103 -33.73 6.47 -23.28
CA SER A 103 -33.73 5.41 -22.28
C SER A 103 -32.74 4.34 -22.73
N SER A 104 -31.46 4.54 -22.41
CA SER A 104 -30.50 3.44 -22.32
C SER A 104 -30.38 3.04 -20.86
N SER A 105 -31.49 2.55 -20.30
CA SER A 105 -31.49 1.71 -19.11
C SER A 105 -30.82 0.37 -19.44
N ASN A 106 -29.52 0.41 -19.71
CA ASN A 106 -28.68 -0.77 -19.65
C ASN A 106 -28.12 -0.85 -18.23
N SER A 107 -29.01 -1.06 -17.26
CA SER A 107 -28.66 -1.68 -15.98
C SER A 107 -28.27 -3.13 -16.26
N VAL A 108 -27.17 -3.33 -16.98
CA VAL A 108 -26.56 -4.65 -17.13
C VAL A 108 -25.91 -4.91 -15.78
N LEU A 109 -26.31 -6.00 -15.11
CA LEU A 109 -25.55 -6.57 -14.00
C LEU A 109 -24.18 -6.97 -14.56
N LEU A 110 -23.26 -6.03 -14.57
CA LEU A 110 -21.92 -6.21 -15.09
C LEU A 110 -21.15 -7.09 -14.11
N MET A 111 -20.52 -8.15 -14.63
CA MET A 111 -19.72 -9.09 -13.85
C MET A 111 -18.24 -8.78 -14.07
N GLY A 112 -17.47 -8.75 -12.97
CA GLY A 112 -16.01 -8.75 -12.99
C GLY A 112 -15.37 -7.55 -13.69
N ALA A 113 -14.86 -7.75 -14.90
CA ALA A 113 -14.04 -6.77 -15.63
C ALA A 113 -14.79 -5.48 -16.00
N ASP A 114 -16.11 -5.59 -16.17
CA ASP A 114 -16.96 -4.46 -16.54
C ASP A 114 -17.25 -3.54 -15.34
N VAL A 115 -17.16 -4.06 -14.11
CA VAL A 115 -17.41 -3.32 -12.86
C VAL A 115 -16.31 -2.32 -12.58
N GLN A 116 -15.05 -2.75 -12.68
CA GLN A 116 -13.91 -1.84 -12.52
C GLN A 116 -13.95 -0.72 -13.55
N GLN A 117 -14.18 -1.04 -14.83
CA GLN A 117 -14.29 0.00 -15.87
C GLN A 117 -15.41 1.01 -15.61
N GLN A 118 -16.51 0.59 -15.00
CA GLN A 118 -17.61 1.50 -14.67
C GLN A 118 -17.26 2.44 -13.52
N ILE A 119 -16.67 1.91 -12.44
CA ILE A 119 -16.17 2.74 -11.33
C ILE A 119 -15.10 3.73 -11.81
N GLU A 120 -14.24 3.30 -12.75
CA GLU A 120 -13.23 4.17 -13.34
C GLU A 120 -13.81 5.33 -14.18
N ARG A 121 -15.01 5.17 -14.73
CA ARG A 121 -15.69 6.22 -15.52
C ARG A 121 -16.24 7.35 -14.66
N CYS A 122 -16.36 7.16 -13.35
CA CYS A 122 -16.91 8.15 -12.43
C CYS A 122 -15.87 8.57 -11.37
N PRO A 123 -15.16 9.70 -11.57
CA PRO A 123 -14.09 10.14 -10.67
C PRO A 123 -14.56 10.38 -9.24
N SER A 124 -15.77 10.92 -9.03
CA SER A 124 -16.33 11.22 -7.72
C SER A 124 -16.58 9.96 -6.88
N VAL A 125 -17.13 8.90 -7.48
CA VAL A 125 -17.25 7.59 -6.83
C VAL A 125 -15.86 7.03 -6.50
N ARG A 126 -14.93 7.03 -7.47
CA ARG A 126 -13.56 6.55 -7.22
C ARG A 126 -12.92 7.28 -6.04
N ASP A 127 -12.97 8.60 -6.03
CA ASP A 127 -12.39 9.44 -4.97
C ASP A 127 -13.04 9.15 -3.62
N CYS A 128 -14.36 8.93 -3.59
CA CYS A 128 -15.09 8.53 -2.38
C CYS A 128 -14.61 7.18 -1.83
N PHE A 129 -14.41 6.18 -2.71
CA PHE A 129 -13.87 4.88 -2.35
C PHE A 129 -12.44 4.99 -1.83
N GLU A 130 -11.56 5.64 -2.59
CA GLU A 130 -10.15 5.86 -2.20
C GLU A 130 -10.07 6.55 -0.84
N GLN A 131 -10.86 7.60 -0.62
CA GLN A 131 -10.89 8.34 0.63
C GLN A 131 -11.42 7.50 1.80
N THR A 132 -12.47 6.70 1.57
CA THR A 132 -13.05 5.84 2.62
C THR A 132 -12.06 4.75 3.04
N ILE A 133 -11.47 4.06 2.06
CA ILE A 133 -10.44 3.03 2.32
C ILE A 133 -9.23 3.66 3.02
N SER A 134 -8.75 4.81 2.53
CA SER A 134 -7.66 5.58 3.15
C SER A 134 -7.95 5.89 4.63
N GLN A 135 -9.17 6.32 4.96
CA GLN A 135 -9.57 6.56 6.36
C GLN A 135 -9.65 5.30 7.19
N MET A 136 -10.11 4.17 6.61
CA MET A 136 -10.13 2.89 7.31
C MET A 136 -8.73 2.40 7.62
N ILE A 137 -7.82 2.46 6.65
CA ILE A 137 -6.40 2.13 6.83
C ILE A 137 -5.82 2.97 7.95
N LYS A 138 -5.95 4.31 7.90
CA LYS A 138 -5.43 5.20 8.95
C LYS A 138 -5.93 4.85 10.37
N LYS A 139 -7.17 4.37 10.51
CA LYS A 139 -7.75 4.02 11.81
C LYS A 139 -7.29 2.67 12.34
N GLN A 140 -7.03 1.71 11.46
CA GLN A 140 -6.78 0.31 11.83
C GLN A 140 -5.38 -0.18 11.47
N PHE A 141 -4.53 0.70 10.95
CA PHE A 141 -3.15 0.37 10.60
C PHE A 141 -2.38 -0.08 11.84
N SER A 142 -1.74 -1.25 11.74
CA SER A 142 -0.83 -1.76 12.75
C SER A 142 0.52 -2.04 12.09
N PRO A 143 1.61 -1.39 12.55
CA PRO A 143 2.93 -1.55 11.94
C PRO A 143 3.44 -2.99 12.07
N ASP A 144 3.22 -3.61 13.24
CA ASP A 144 3.67 -4.99 13.49
C ASP A 144 3.01 -5.98 12.53
N ALA A 145 1.70 -5.84 12.24
CA ALA A 145 1.01 -6.73 11.32
C ALA A 145 1.43 -6.50 9.86
N ALA A 146 1.74 -5.25 9.49
CA ALA A 146 2.25 -4.92 8.17
C ALA A 146 3.66 -5.49 7.95
N ASP A 147 4.51 -5.48 8.98
CA ASP A 147 5.89 -5.96 8.88
C ASP A 147 5.98 -7.49 8.77
N LYS A 148 4.95 -8.22 9.23
CA LYS A 148 4.82 -9.68 9.00
C LYS A 148 4.82 -10.09 7.53
N ILE A 149 4.53 -9.17 6.61
CA ILE A 149 4.62 -9.43 5.17
C ILE A 149 6.03 -9.91 4.76
N PHE A 150 7.07 -9.52 5.50
CA PHE A 150 8.46 -9.96 5.26
C PHE A 150 8.86 -11.23 6.03
N GLU A 151 8.01 -11.76 6.92
CA GLU A 151 8.31 -12.97 7.70
C GLU A 151 8.06 -14.26 6.89
N ASN A 152 7.31 -14.19 5.78
CA ASN A 152 7.08 -15.34 4.92
C ASN A 152 8.36 -15.68 4.13
N ASP A 153 8.78 -16.93 4.22
CA ASP A 153 10.14 -17.48 3.98
C ASP A 153 10.83 -17.14 2.64
N ASP A 154 10.12 -16.60 1.65
CA ASP A 154 10.68 -16.36 0.31
C ASP A 154 10.93 -14.87 -0.05
N GLY A 155 10.68 -13.93 0.88
CA GLY A 155 11.10 -12.52 0.78
C GLY A 155 10.50 -11.68 -0.37
N THR A 156 9.84 -12.30 -1.35
CA THR A 156 9.24 -11.65 -2.52
C THR A 156 7.76 -11.98 -2.75
N GLU A 157 7.25 -13.13 -2.31
CA GLU A 157 5.89 -13.59 -2.66
C GLU A 157 4.72 -12.82 -2.01
N GLY A 158 4.98 -11.77 -1.23
CA GLY A 158 3.95 -10.98 -0.55
C GLY A 158 3.80 -9.52 -1.00
N ILE A 159 4.70 -9.01 -1.87
CA ILE A 159 4.83 -7.57 -2.16
C ILE A 159 4.66 -7.19 -3.63
N ASP A 160 4.31 -8.13 -4.51
CA ASP A 160 4.19 -7.89 -5.95
C ASP A 160 3.09 -6.88 -6.32
N TRP A 161 2.09 -6.71 -5.45
CA TRP A 161 1.02 -5.73 -5.61
C TRP A 161 1.47 -4.30 -5.30
N LEU A 162 2.56 -4.12 -4.55
CA LEU A 162 2.99 -2.81 -4.05
C LEU A 162 3.45 -1.87 -5.19
N PRO A 163 4.24 -2.33 -6.19
CA PRO A 163 4.51 -1.57 -7.41
C PRO A 163 3.25 -1.04 -8.12
N GLU A 164 2.19 -1.85 -8.20
CA GLU A 164 0.92 -1.44 -8.81
C GLU A 164 0.21 -0.38 -7.97
N LEU A 165 0.19 -0.54 -6.64
CA LEU A 165 -0.39 0.44 -5.72
C LEU A 165 0.28 1.82 -5.87
N ILE A 166 1.61 1.86 -5.90
CA ILE A 166 2.37 3.11 -5.93
C ILE A 166 2.29 3.83 -7.28
N CYS A 167 1.74 3.23 -8.35
CA CYS A 167 1.42 3.94 -9.58
C CYS A 167 0.43 5.08 -9.34
N HIS A 168 -0.44 4.94 -8.35
CA HIS A 168 -1.48 5.93 -8.02
C HIS A 168 -1.00 6.94 -6.98
N ARG A 169 -1.18 8.24 -7.31
CA ARG A 169 -0.76 9.35 -6.44
C ARG A 169 -1.46 9.38 -5.08
N SER A 170 -2.73 9.00 -5.03
CA SER A 170 -3.52 8.95 -3.78
C SER A 170 -2.91 8.00 -2.75
N TRP A 171 -2.49 6.81 -3.20
CA TRP A 171 -1.87 5.82 -2.33
C TRP A 171 -0.44 6.18 -1.93
N ARG A 172 0.34 6.81 -2.83
CA ARG A 172 1.65 7.37 -2.45
C ARG A 172 1.54 8.39 -1.31
N ARG A 173 0.54 9.29 -1.39
CA ARG A 173 0.26 10.26 -0.32
C ARG A 173 -0.10 9.57 1.00
N LEU A 174 -0.95 8.55 0.96
CA LEU A 174 -1.30 7.77 2.15
C LEU A 174 -0.06 7.11 2.77
N ILE A 175 0.81 6.52 1.96
CA ILE A 175 2.06 5.90 2.43
C ILE A 175 2.95 6.92 3.12
N TYR A 176 3.12 8.12 2.55
CA TYR A 176 3.91 9.17 3.20
C TYR A 176 3.30 9.60 4.53
N GLU A 177 1.98 9.81 4.59
CA GLU A 177 1.30 10.17 5.82
C GLU A 177 1.44 9.08 6.90
N LEU A 178 1.31 7.81 6.53
CA LEU A 178 1.50 6.70 7.47
C LEU A 178 2.96 6.58 7.92
N ALA A 179 3.93 6.76 7.02
CA ALA A 179 5.36 6.69 7.36
C ALA A 179 5.77 7.79 8.34
N GLU A 180 5.13 8.96 8.29
CA GLU A 180 5.33 10.01 9.30
C GLU A 180 4.84 9.61 10.69
N HIS A 181 3.72 8.89 10.76
CA HIS A 181 3.13 8.45 12.03
C HIS A 181 3.83 7.21 12.59
N PHE A 182 4.36 6.34 11.71
CA PHE A 182 4.98 5.06 12.05
C PHE A 182 6.38 4.94 11.44
N PRO A 183 7.37 5.71 11.92
CA PRO A 183 8.71 5.79 11.33
C PRO A 183 9.52 4.50 11.41
N ASN A 184 9.17 3.60 12.33
CA ASN A 184 9.87 2.34 12.56
C ASN A 184 9.28 1.17 11.76
N CYS A 185 8.19 1.37 11.02
CA CYS A 185 7.57 0.30 10.22
C CYS A 185 8.44 -0.03 9.01
N LEU A 186 8.85 -1.28 8.89
CA LEU A 186 9.71 -1.75 7.80
C LEU A 186 8.98 -1.69 6.45
N MET A 187 7.71 -2.08 6.42
CA MET A 187 6.88 -2.09 5.20
C MET A 187 6.71 -0.69 4.62
N LEU A 188 6.41 0.31 5.47
CA LEU A 188 6.28 1.69 5.03
C LEU A 188 7.63 2.24 4.55
N ASN A 189 8.71 1.95 5.26
CA ASN A 189 10.04 2.38 4.83
C ASN A 189 10.42 1.79 3.48
N PHE A 190 10.16 0.51 3.26
CA PHE A 190 10.36 -0.16 2.00
C PHE A 190 9.50 0.44 0.88
N ALA A 191 8.21 0.72 1.16
CA ALA A 191 7.31 1.36 0.20
C ALA A 191 7.79 2.76 -0.20
N VAL A 192 8.24 3.59 0.75
CA VAL A 192 8.82 4.91 0.47
C VAL A 192 10.07 4.78 -0.40
N LYS A 193 10.91 3.77 -0.17
CA LYS A 193 12.06 3.47 -1.03
C LYS A 193 11.64 3.12 -2.46
N LEU A 194 10.67 2.22 -2.64
CA LEU A 194 10.14 1.88 -3.96
C LEU A 194 9.57 3.09 -4.69
N ILE A 195 8.85 3.97 -3.98
CA ILE A 195 8.34 5.21 -4.55
C ILE A 195 9.48 6.13 -5.03
N SER A 196 10.55 6.23 -4.25
CA SER A 196 11.74 7.00 -4.64
C SER A 196 12.48 6.38 -5.82
N ASP A 197 12.55 5.05 -5.92
CA ASP A 197 13.19 4.34 -7.03
C ASP A 197 12.36 4.43 -8.32
N ALA A 198 11.03 4.50 -8.20
CA ALA A 198 10.11 4.77 -9.31
C ALA A 198 10.16 6.22 -9.84
N GLY A 199 10.90 7.14 -9.18
CA GLY A 199 11.08 8.52 -9.65
C GLY A 199 10.10 9.54 -9.04
N PHE A 200 9.29 9.15 -8.05
CA PHE A 200 8.30 10.03 -7.42
C PHE A 200 8.83 10.73 -6.14
N GLN A 201 10.16 10.82 -5.95
CA GLN A 201 10.77 11.45 -4.77
C GLN A 201 10.42 12.94 -4.60
N HIS A 202 10.02 13.62 -5.69
CA HIS A 202 9.60 15.02 -5.68
C HIS A 202 8.23 15.23 -4.98
N GLU A 203 7.46 14.16 -4.77
CA GLU A 203 6.20 14.21 -4.03
C GLU A 203 6.39 14.18 -2.51
N ILE A 204 7.60 13.84 -2.04
CA ILE A 204 7.97 13.87 -0.63
C ILE A 204 8.14 15.33 -0.20
N SER A 205 7.04 15.97 0.14
CA SER A 205 7.05 17.36 0.62
C SER A 205 7.62 17.48 2.04
N ASN A 206 7.43 16.42 2.85
CA ASN A 206 7.88 16.40 4.22
C ASN A 206 9.33 15.89 4.33
N VAL A 207 10.22 16.80 4.77
CA VAL A 207 11.64 16.49 4.96
C VAL A 207 11.82 15.49 6.09
N ASN A 208 10.88 15.39 7.03
CA ASN A 208 10.95 14.43 8.13
C ASN A 208 10.94 12.99 7.61
N THR A 209 10.06 12.68 6.65
CA THR A 209 9.96 11.35 6.01
C THR A 209 11.21 11.03 5.19
N ALA A 210 11.73 12.02 4.45
CA ALA A 210 12.97 11.85 3.69
C ALA A 210 14.20 11.64 4.61
N ALA A 211 14.29 12.39 5.71
CA ALA A 211 15.43 12.36 6.63
C ALA A 211 15.60 11.02 7.37
N GLN A 212 14.54 10.22 7.47
CA GLN A 212 14.60 8.88 8.08
C GLN A 212 15.37 7.87 7.21
N GLN A 213 15.50 8.13 5.91
CA GLN A 213 16.21 7.26 4.98
C GLN A 213 17.30 8.02 4.24
N LEU A 214 18.57 7.71 4.52
CA LEU A 214 19.71 8.45 4.00
C LEU A 214 19.74 8.55 2.47
N ASP A 215 19.38 7.46 1.77
CA ASP A 215 19.35 7.41 0.31
C ASP A 215 18.32 8.38 -0.27
N ILE A 216 17.12 8.43 0.34
CA ILE A 216 16.02 9.31 -0.06
C ILE A 216 16.37 10.76 0.25
N PHE A 217 16.86 11.02 1.46
CA PHE A 217 17.36 12.34 1.85
C PHE A 217 18.41 12.85 0.86
N SER A 218 19.37 12.01 0.47
CA SER A 218 20.43 12.37 -0.47
C SER A 218 19.88 12.76 -1.84
N ARG A 219 18.86 12.05 -2.34
CA ARG A 219 18.19 12.38 -3.62
C ARG A 219 17.40 13.69 -3.54
N VAL A 220 16.67 13.92 -2.45
CA VAL A 220 15.93 15.18 -2.22
C VAL A 220 16.89 16.36 -2.10
N PHE A 221 17.97 16.19 -1.34
CA PHE A 221 19.02 17.21 -1.20
C PHE A 221 19.70 17.51 -2.55
N LEU A 222 20.07 16.48 -3.31
CA LEU A 222 20.69 16.67 -4.63
C LEU A 222 19.74 17.40 -5.59
N SER A 223 18.47 17.01 -5.65
CA SER A 223 17.48 17.66 -6.51
C SER A 223 17.27 19.13 -6.15
N THR A 224 17.20 19.46 -4.86
CA THR A 224 17.09 20.86 -4.41
C THR A 224 18.34 21.67 -4.70
N LEU A 225 19.54 21.06 -4.61
CA LEU A 225 20.80 21.68 -5.00
C LEU A 225 20.89 21.90 -6.51
N GLU A 226 20.47 20.94 -7.32
CA GLU A 226 20.42 21.05 -8.78
C GLU A 226 19.51 22.19 -9.22
N GLN A 227 18.30 22.30 -8.64
CA GLN A 227 17.40 23.42 -8.91
C GLN A 227 18.03 24.78 -8.57
N LEU A 228 18.70 24.88 -7.42
CA LEU A 228 19.40 26.11 -7.04
C LEU A 228 20.52 26.47 -8.03
N LEU A 229 21.30 25.48 -8.46
CA LEU A 229 22.40 25.68 -9.40
C LEU A 229 21.90 26.03 -10.81
N GLU A 230 20.78 25.45 -11.24
CA GLU A 230 20.16 25.75 -12.52
C GLU A 230 19.61 27.19 -12.55
N GLU A 231 18.92 27.61 -11.49
CA GLU A 231 18.50 29.01 -11.34
C GLU A 231 19.72 29.95 -11.34
N TRP A 232 20.80 29.60 -10.64
CA TRP A 232 22.03 30.38 -10.63
C TRP A 232 22.68 30.52 -12.01
N LYS A 233 22.73 29.45 -12.82
CA LYS A 233 23.26 29.52 -14.19
C LYS A 233 22.43 30.44 -15.08
N ASN A 234 21.11 30.43 -14.86
CA ASN A 234 20.19 31.21 -15.67
C ASN A 234 20.15 32.69 -15.23
N CYS A 235 20.64 33.05 -14.02
CA CYS A 235 20.66 34.37 -13.34
C CYS A 235 21.31 35.58 -14.06
N LEU A 236 21.02 35.83 -15.34
CA LEU A 236 21.31 37.06 -16.08
C LEU A 236 20.13 38.07 -16.00
N GLY A 237 19.75 38.53 -14.80
CA GLY A 237 18.80 39.65 -14.64
C GLY A 237 18.17 39.86 -13.25
N ASP A 238 17.53 41.02 -13.02
CA ASP A 238 16.92 41.42 -11.73
C ASP A 238 15.74 40.54 -11.27
N CYS A 239 15.05 39.85 -12.19
CA CYS A 239 13.95 38.93 -11.86
C CYS A 239 14.40 37.57 -11.30
N GLN A 240 15.68 37.25 -11.40
CA GLN A 240 16.25 35.94 -11.08
C GLN A 240 16.72 35.81 -9.61
N VAL A 241 16.92 36.94 -8.93
CA VAL A 241 17.28 36.97 -7.50
C VAL A 241 16.18 36.37 -6.61
N LEU A 242 14.90 36.53 -6.98
CA LEU A 242 13.77 36.01 -6.20
C LEU A 242 13.64 34.49 -6.32
N ALA A 243 13.79 33.92 -7.51
CA ALA A 243 13.76 32.48 -7.74
C ALA A 243 14.93 31.80 -7.01
N TYR A 244 16.15 32.31 -7.19
CA TYR A 244 17.32 31.84 -6.44
C TYR A 244 17.09 31.87 -4.91
N ARG A 245 16.57 32.98 -4.37
CA ARG A 245 16.28 33.10 -2.93
C ARG A 245 15.25 32.07 -2.46
N ARG A 246 14.24 31.76 -3.28
CA ARG A 246 13.24 30.74 -2.97
C ARG A 246 13.88 29.35 -2.92
N HIS A 247 14.67 28.98 -3.92
CA HIS A 247 15.36 27.68 -3.94
C HIS A 247 16.43 27.58 -2.85
N PHE A 248 17.10 28.68 -2.51
CA PHE A 248 18.06 28.71 -1.40
C PHE A 248 17.37 28.52 -0.05
N ALA A 249 16.21 29.14 0.15
CA ALA A 249 15.40 28.94 1.35
C ALA A 249 14.96 27.47 1.48
N GLU A 250 14.61 26.84 0.36
CA GLU A 250 14.26 25.42 0.32
C GLU A 250 15.46 24.51 0.63
N LEU A 251 16.63 24.77 0.01
CA LEU A 251 17.86 24.04 0.32
C LEU A 251 18.21 24.15 1.81
N LYS A 252 18.08 25.34 2.39
CA LYS A 252 18.28 25.57 3.83
C LYS A 252 17.27 24.78 4.67
N ARG A 253 16.00 24.75 4.27
CA ARG A 253 14.95 23.99 4.96
C ARG A 253 15.27 22.50 4.98
N VAL A 254 15.73 21.94 3.87
CA VAL A 254 16.09 20.52 3.75
C VAL A 254 17.37 20.21 4.54
N ALA A 255 18.44 20.99 4.36
CA ALA A 255 19.71 20.76 5.02
C ALA A 255 19.64 20.90 6.54
N CYS A 256 18.94 21.92 7.03
CA CYS A 256 18.85 22.25 8.46
C CYS A 256 17.62 21.64 9.15
N HIS A 257 17.07 20.55 8.61
CA HIS A 257 15.89 19.90 9.21
C HIS A 257 16.20 19.28 10.58
N SER A 258 17.34 18.62 10.74
CA SER A 258 17.86 18.11 12.01
C SER A 258 19.37 18.33 12.12
N GLU A 259 19.93 18.16 13.33
CA GLU A 259 21.38 18.22 13.55
C GLU A 259 22.12 17.19 12.68
N GLN A 260 21.53 16.00 12.51
CA GLN A 260 22.09 14.91 11.72
C GLN A 260 22.10 15.23 10.22
N THR A 261 20.99 15.73 9.67
CA THR A 261 20.92 16.12 8.26
C THR A 261 21.85 17.29 7.96
N PHE A 262 22.00 18.22 8.91
CA PHE A 262 22.92 19.34 8.77
C PHE A 262 24.36 18.86 8.73
N MET A 263 24.78 18.01 9.67
CA MET A 263 26.14 17.46 9.68
C MET A 263 26.44 16.68 8.40
N TYR A 264 25.51 15.84 7.93
CA TYR A 264 25.66 15.08 6.70
C TYR A 264 25.80 15.98 5.46
N THR A 265 24.93 16.98 5.31
CA THR A 265 25.00 17.92 4.17
C THR A 265 26.26 18.76 4.18
N GLN A 266 26.75 19.21 5.35
CA GLN A 266 28.03 19.92 5.45
C GLN A 266 29.21 19.03 5.06
N MET A 267 29.21 17.76 5.47
CA MET A 267 30.24 16.79 5.07
C MET A 267 30.23 16.53 3.56
N LEU A 268 29.04 16.42 2.95
CA LEU A 268 28.91 16.30 1.50
C LEU A 268 29.47 17.53 0.78
N LEU A 269 29.06 18.74 1.19
CA LEU A 269 29.51 19.99 0.57
C LEU A 269 31.03 20.19 0.70
N ASN A 270 31.60 19.83 1.85
CA ASN A 270 33.04 19.88 2.07
C ASN A 270 33.81 18.93 1.13
N ASN A 271 33.27 17.73 0.87
CA ASN A 271 33.86 16.78 -0.08
C ASN A 271 33.78 17.25 -1.54
N VAL A 272 32.71 17.96 -1.91
CA VAL A 272 32.52 18.50 -3.27
C VAL A 272 33.45 19.71 -3.54
N GLY A 273 34.17 20.19 -2.53
CA GLY A 273 35.16 21.26 -2.70
C GLY A 273 34.56 22.66 -2.67
N TRP A 274 33.45 22.86 -1.95
CA TRP A 274 33.04 24.20 -1.52
C TRP A 274 34.05 24.72 -0.48
N LYS A 275 35.16 25.31 -0.98
CA LYS A 275 36.07 26.17 -0.23
C LYS A 275 35.92 27.61 -0.69
#